data_AF-A0A7K4CCH9-F1
#
_entry.id   AF-A0A7K4CCH9-F1
#
_cell.length_a   1.000
_cell.length_b   1.000
_cell.length_c   1.000
_cell.angle_alpha   90.00
_cell.angle_beta   90.00
_cell.angle_gamma   90.00
#
_symmetry.space_group_name_H-M   'P 1'
#
loop_
_entity.id
_entity.type
_entity.pdbx_description
1 polymer ?
#
loop_
_entity_poly.entity_id
_entity_poly.type
_entity_poly.pdbx_seq_one_letter_code
_entity_poly.pdbx_strand_id
1 'polypeptide(L)'
;MKNYTIILSGILIGCLICAPVLAALPDGNRMENLGERAAQTAMNELGFTTGDTNVVVLTNAGRAVVNGQTTERAVSGITDECGLQNAENTLWVVNRPDYKPLWFYFYNKNSGKGLYLEPDTAFYSRSESDLSTITISDTFSKNVVVTGDLNQMLANPEIGDKTMKDLGSNSGVVAITNAWAHGAPYDMMTAVMLHDHFCPGVSSGYILAKYVEEKMPITDGKSYVVISSPTWCKDDVFPMLWDLTPGKSGQYRYAISDADQEKLALKYGTRPAGIYILWDNEAKTGHAMLLGFRFDESA
;
A
#
# COMPACT_ATOMS: atom_id res chain seq x y z
N MET A 1 3.04 38.36 -16.51
CA MET A 1 1.57 38.23 -16.31
C MET A 1 0.89 37.47 -17.46
N LYS A 2 1.04 37.85 -18.74
CA LYS A 2 0.39 37.18 -19.88
C LYS A 2 0.60 35.64 -19.99
N ASN A 3 1.82 35.15 -19.72
CA ASN A 3 2.12 33.71 -19.85
C ASN A 3 1.48 32.85 -18.74
N TYR A 4 1.35 33.40 -17.53
CA TYR A 4 0.67 32.71 -16.43
C TYR A 4 -0.83 32.58 -16.69
N THR A 5 -1.45 33.60 -17.29
CA THR A 5 -2.88 33.56 -17.66
C THR A 5 -3.17 32.47 -18.71
N ILE A 6 -2.28 32.25 -19.68
CA ILE A 6 -2.46 31.21 -20.71
C ILE A 6 -2.31 29.81 -20.11
N ILE A 7 -1.32 29.61 -19.23
CA ILE A 7 -1.12 28.33 -18.52
C ILE A 7 -2.32 28.04 -17.60
N LEU A 8 -2.77 29.04 -16.83
CA LEU A 8 -3.94 28.92 -15.95
C LEU A 8 -5.21 28.62 -16.75
N SER A 9 -5.44 29.29 -17.88
CA SER A 9 -6.58 29.01 -18.76
C SER A 9 -6.49 27.62 -19.41
N GLY A 10 -5.29 27.16 -19.77
CA GLY A 10 -5.07 25.82 -20.30
C GLY A 10 -5.33 24.72 -19.26
N ILE A 11 -4.91 24.92 -18.02
CA ILE A 11 -5.22 24.04 -16.88
C ILE A 11 -6.73 24.03 -16.62
N LEU A 12 -7.38 25.20 -16.59
CA LEU A 12 -8.82 25.32 -16.34
C LEU A 12 -9.65 24.62 -17.43
N ILE A 13 -9.27 24.79 -18.70
CA ILE A 13 -9.90 24.12 -19.84
C ILE A 13 -9.64 22.61 -19.76
N GLY A 14 -8.42 22.17 -19.42
CA GLY A 14 -8.11 20.77 -19.17
C GLY A 14 -8.97 20.15 -18.05
N CYS A 15 -9.16 20.85 -16.93
CA CYS A 15 -10.02 20.42 -15.83
C CYS A 15 -11.50 20.31 -16.24
N LEU A 16 -11.97 21.18 -17.15
CA LEU A 16 -13.35 21.15 -17.66
C LEU A 16 -13.60 20.02 -18.67
N ILE A 17 -12.57 19.59 -19.41
CA ILE A 17 -12.65 18.47 -20.37
C ILE A 17 -12.42 17.12 -19.67
N CYS A 18 -11.62 17.11 -18.60
CA CYS A 18 -11.36 15.94 -17.76
C CYS A 18 -12.32 15.82 -16.56
N ALA A 19 -13.28 16.72 -16.40
CA ALA A 19 -14.44 16.44 -15.57
C ALA A 19 -15.05 15.17 -16.18
N PRO A 20 -14.94 14.00 -15.52
CA PRO A 20 -15.73 12.88 -15.96
C PRO A 20 -17.15 13.42 -16.04
N VAL A 21 -17.91 13.01 -17.06
CA VAL A 21 -19.37 12.86 -16.92
C VAL A 21 -19.58 12.57 -15.45
N LEU A 22 -20.25 13.45 -14.69
CA LEU A 22 -20.53 13.22 -13.28
C LEU A 22 -21.17 11.83 -13.22
N ALA A 23 -20.33 10.80 -13.09
CA ALA A 23 -20.69 9.48 -12.68
C ALA A 23 -21.32 9.83 -11.36
N ALA A 24 -22.65 9.70 -11.34
CA ALA A 24 -23.50 10.18 -10.28
C ALA A 24 -22.71 10.05 -9.00
N LEU A 25 -22.45 11.19 -8.32
CA LEU A 25 -21.77 11.20 -7.04
C LEU A 25 -22.25 9.94 -6.35
N PRO A 26 -21.34 9.05 -5.90
CA PRO A 26 -21.76 7.85 -5.20
C PRO A 26 -22.85 8.27 -4.23
N ASP A 27 -23.81 7.40 -3.94
CA ASP A 27 -24.51 7.64 -2.69
C ASP A 27 -23.40 7.56 -1.62
N GLY A 28 -22.81 8.72 -1.27
CA GLY A 28 -21.60 8.80 -0.47
C GLY A 28 -21.87 8.17 0.88
N ASN A 29 -23.14 8.24 1.29
CA ASN A 29 -23.72 7.58 2.44
C ASN A 29 -23.67 6.06 2.30
N ARG A 30 -23.83 5.47 1.12
CA ARG A 30 -23.77 4.02 0.92
C ARG A 30 -22.36 3.46 1.11
N MET A 31 -21.35 4.10 0.52
CA MET A 31 -19.96 3.65 0.69
C MET A 31 -19.47 3.91 2.12
N GLU A 32 -19.85 5.04 2.71
CA GLU A 32 -19.64 5.31 4.13
C GLU A 32 -20.31 4.26 5.01
N ASN A 33 -21.58 3.95 4.78
CA ASN A 33 -22.31 2.91 5.52
C ASN A 33 -21.68 1.52 5.35
N LEU A 34 -21.12 1.21 4.18
CA LEU A 34 -20.38 -0.03 3.99
C LEU A 34 -19.11 -0.09 4.86
N GLY A 35 -18.41 1.04 4.99
CA GLY A 35 -17.28 1.20 5.90
C GLY A 35 -17.67 1.03 7.36
N GLU A 36 -18.76 1.68 7.80
CA GLU A 36 -19.31 1.56 9.16
C GLU A 36 -19.64 0.09 9.49
N ARG A 37 -20.36 -0.59 8.57
CA ARG A 37 -20.72 -2.00 8.74
C ARG A 37 -19.49 -2.91 8.80
N ALA A 38 -18.43 -2.61 8.03
CA ALA A 38 -17.18 -3.36 8.08
C ALA A 38 -16.49 -3.19 9.44
N ALA A 39 -16.44 -1.96 9.96
CA ALA A 39 -15.90 -1.65 11.28
C ALA A 39 -16.71 -2.32 12.41
N GLN A 40 -18.04 -2.25 12.38
CA GLN A 40 -18.92 -2.91 13.34
C GLN A 40 -18.72 -4.43 13.37
N THR A 41 -18.64 -5.04 12.17
CA THR A 41 -18.37 -6.48 12.05
C THR A 41 -17.01 -6.81 12.67
N ALA A 42 -15.98 -6.01 12.37
CA ALA A 42 -14.64 -6.23 12.92
C ALA A 42 -14.59 -6.07 14.44
N MET A 43 -15.22 -5.03 14.99
CA MET A 43 -15.27 -4.80 16.45
C MET A 43 -15.91 -5.99 17.17
N ASN A 44 -16.99 -6.54 16.61
CA ASN A 44 -17.67 -7.71 17.15
C ASN A 44 -16.82 -9.00 17.03
N GLU A 45 -16.30 -9.31 15.84
CA GLU A 45 -15.58 -10.57 15.57
C GLU A 45 -14.17 -10.61 16.20
N LEU A 46 -13.48 -9.47 16.25
CA LEU A 46 -12.12 -9.36 16.77
C LEU A 46 -12.04 -8.81 18.20
N GLY A 47 -13.17 -8.38 18.77
CA GLY A 47 -13.30 -8.00 20.17
C GLY A 47 -12.49 -6.76 20.56
N PHE A 48 -12.64 -5.66 19.81
CA PHE A 48 -11.99 -4.39 20.11
C PHE A 48 -12.99 -3.23 20.16
N THR A 49 -12.57 -2.11 20.74
CA THR A 49 -13.38 -0.90 20.87
C THR A 49 -12.82 0.24 20.02
N THR A 50 -13.62 1.28 19.80
CA THR A 50 -13.21 2.49 19.08
C THR A 50 -11.87 3.04 19.61
N GLY A 51 -10.95 3.34 18.69
CA GLY A 51 -9.63 3.90 18.99
C GLY A 51 -8.58 2.90 19.49
N ASP A 52 -8.82 1.58 19.39
CA ASP A 52 -7.82 0.58 19.79
C ASP A 52 -6.59 0.58 18.85
N THR A 53 -5.47 1.09 19.36
CA THR A 53 -4.19 1.18 18.64
C THR A 53 -3.49 -0.16 18.43
N ASN A 54 -4.07 -1.26 18.93
CA ASN A 54 -3.64 -2.63 18.66
C ASN A 54 -4.35 -3.26 17.46
N VAL A 55 -5.23 -2.51 16.79
CA VAL A 55 -5.90 -2.93 15.57
C VAL A 55 -5.46 -2.10 14.39
N VAL A 56 -5.24 -2.78 13.26
CA VAL A 56 -5.02 -2.14 11.96
C VAL A 56 -6.06 -2.62 10.97
N VAL A 57 -6.49 -1.73 10.07
CA VAL A 57 -7.30 -2.07 8.91
C VAL A 57 -6.53 -1.76 7.63
N LEU A 58 -6.50 -2.75 6.74
CA LEU A 58 -6.03 -2.63 5.37
C LEU A 58 -7.25 -2.70 4.44
N THR A 59 -7.30 -1.85 3.41
CA THR A 59 -8.38 -1.90 2.42
C THR A 59 -7.90 -1.33 1.08
N ASN A 60 -8.52 -1.71 -0.03
CA ASN A 60 -8.36 -1.01 -1.31
C ASN A 60 -9.47 0.04 -1.58
N ALA A 61 -10.23 0.43 -0.56
CA ALA A 61 -11.21 1.52 -0.66
C ALA A 61 -10.56 2.82 -1.17
N GLY A 62 -11.21 3.50 -2.10
CA GLY A 62 -10.67 4.65 -2.84
C GLY A 62 -9.81 4.27 -4.05
N ARG A 63 -9.44 2.99 -4.20
CA ARG A 63 -8.86 2.43 -5.43
C ARG A 63 -9.90 1.67 -6.23
N ALA A 64 -10.64 0.78 -5.57
CA ALA A 64 -11.70 0.02 -6.21
C ALA A 64 -12.81 0.93 -6.72
N VAL A 65 -13.28 0.67 -7.94
CA VAL A 65 -14.44 1.33 -8.54
C VAL A 65 -15.52 0.27 -8.76
N VAL A 66 -16.72 0.53 -8.22
CA VAL A 66 -17.82 -0.42 -8.23
C VAL A 66 -19.03 0.22 -8.89
N ASN A 67 -19.57 -0.38 -9.95
CA ASN A 67 -20.68 0.19 -10.73
C ASN A 67 -20.44 1.65 -11.18
N GLY A 68 -19.19 1.99 -11.50
CA GLY A 68 -18.78 3.35 -11.88
C GLY A 68 -18.64 4.34 -10.71
N GLN A 69 -18.81 3.88 -9.47
CA GLN A 69 -18.70 4.69 -8.25
C GLN A 69 -17.36 4.41 -7.54
N THR A 70 -16.76 5.47 -7.04
CA THR A 70 -15.54 5.41 -6.23
C THR A 70 -15.87 4.99 -4.79
N THR A 71 -14.89 4.45 -4.06
CA THR A 71 -15.11 3.75 -2.77
C THR A 71 -14.45 4.41 -1.57
N GLU A 72 -13.83 5.58 -1.73
CA GLU A 72 -13.08 6.30 -0.69
C GLU A 72 -13.92 6.65 0.54
N ARG A 73 -15.23 6.86 0.39
CA ARG A 73 -16.14 7.13 1.52
C ARG A 73 -16.23 5.97 2.51
N ALA A 74 -15.90 4.73 2.10
CA ALA A 74 -15.78 3.61 3.04
C ALA A 74 -14.65 3.83 4.06
N VAL A 75 -13.59 4.58 3.70
CA VAL A 75 -12.54 4.96 4.64
C VAL A 75 -13.08 5.89 5.73
N SER A 76 -13.93 6.85 5.36
CA SER A 76 -14.63 7.72 6.31
C SER A 76 -15.48 6.90 7.28
N GLY A 77 -16.35 6.03 6.76
CA GLY A 77 -17.21 5.19 7.60
C GLY A 77 -16.45 4.29 8.58
N ILE A 78 -15.30 3.73 8.16
CA ILE A 78 -14.44 2.98 9.08
C ILE A 78 -13.88 3.90 10.17
N THR A 79 -13.38 5.07 9.79
CA THR A 79 -12.78 6.04 10.72
C THR A 79 -13.81 6.54 11.73
N ASP A 80 -15.00 6.90 11.27
CA ASP A 80 -16.05 7.48 12.11
C ASP A 80 -16.63 6.44 13.09
N GLU A 81 -16.73 5.17 12.68
CA GLU A 81 -17.27 4.10 13.52
C GLU A 81 -16.25 3.59 14.57
N CYS A 82 -15.02 3.26 14.16
CA CYS A 82 -14.05 2.60 15.04
C CYS A 82 -12.78 3.42 15.33
N GLY A 83 -12.69 4.65 14.83
CA GLY A 83 -11.59 5.58 15.14
C GLY A 83 -10.24 5.19 14.53
N LEU A 84 -10.18 4.15 13.70
CA LEU A 84 -8.94 3.75 13.03
C LEU A 84 -8.67 4.70 11.87
N GLN A 85 -7.46 5.26 11.82
CA GLN A 85 -7.12 6.30 10.84
C GLN A 85 -5.64 6.25 10.47
N ASN A 86 -5.34 6.78 9.28
CA ASN A 86 -4.00 6.71 8.72
C ASN A 86 -2.96 7.47 9.56
N ALA A 87 -3.33 8.64 10.11
CA ALA A 87 -2.44 9.44 10.95
C ALA A 87 -1.95 8.70 12.22
N GLU A 88 -2.72 7.72 12.71
CA GLU A 88 -2.37 6.90 13.87
C GLU A 88 -1.70 5.57 13.47
N ASN A 89 -1.35 5.40 12.19
CA ASN A 89 -0.82 4.16 11.63
C ASN A 89 -1.79 2.97 11.80
N THR A 90 -3.11 3.19 11.94
CA THR A 90 -4.12 2.13 12.16
C THR A 90 -5.06 1.90 10.99
N LEU A 91 -5.01 2.73 9.95
CA LEU A 91 -5.74 2.53 8.70
C LEU A 91 -4.84 2.77 7.50
N TRP A 92 -4.82 1.83 6.57
CA TRP A 92 -4.05 1.95 5.35
C TRP A 92 -4.83 1.55 4.10
N VAL A 93 -4.71 2.39 3.06
CA VAL A 93 -5.24 2.10 1.73
C VAL A 93 -4.16 1.44 0.89
N VAL A 94 -4.36 0.17 0.56
CA VAL A 94 -3.48 -0.63 -0.30
C VAL A 94 -3.76 -0.30 -1.76
N ASN A 95 -2.71 0.02 -2.52
CA ASN A 95 -2.80 0.26 -3.95
C ASN A 95 -3.32 -0.99 -4.68
N ARG A 96 -4.19 -0.77 -5.66
CA ARG A 96 -4.75 -1.86 -6.47
C ARG A 96 -5.39 -1.29 -7.74
N PRO A 97 -5.46 -2.05 -8.85
CA PRO A 97 -6.26 -1.64 -9.99
C PRO A 97 -7.74 -1.47 -9.63
N ASP A 98 -8.37 -0.49 -10.24
CA ASP A 98 -9.75 -0.06 -9.99
C ASP A 98 -10.82 -1.13 -10.26
N TYR A 99 -10.57 -1.98 -11.26
CA TYR A 99 -11.46 -3.09 -11.63
C TYR A 99 -11.39 -4.31 -10.70
N LYS A 100 -10.58 -4.28 -9.64
CA LYS A 100 -10.53 -5.35 -8.64
C LYS A 100 -11.63 -5.15 -7.58
N PRO A 101 -12.18 -6.24 -7.01
CA PRO A 101 -13.18 -6.15 -5.95
C PRO A 101 -12.70 -5.31 -4.77
N LEU A 102 -13.63 -4.57 -4.14
CA LEU A 102 -13.43 -3.92 -2.86
C LEU A 102 -13.30 -4.97 -1.75
N TRP A 103 -12.38 -4.76 -0.81
CA TRP A 103 -12.18 -5.62 0.35
C TRP A 103 -11.69 -4.84 1.58
N PHE A 104 -11.89 -5.44 2.76
CA PHE A 104 -11.38 -4.94 4.04
C PHE A 104 -10.70 -6.08 4.79
N TYR A 105 -9.56 -5.80 5.43
CA TYR A 105 -8.87 -6.73 6.30
C TYR A 105 -8.52 -6.03 7.63
N PHE A 106 -9.14 -6.46 8.71
CA PHE A 106 -8.84 -5.99 10.06
C PHE A 106 -7.94 -7.00 10.76
N TYR A 107 -6.97 -6.54 11.53
CA TYR A 107 -6.07 -7.41 12.29
C TYR A 107 -5.87 -6.87 13.71
N ASN A 108 -6.10 -7.72 14.70
CA ASN A 108 -5.89 -7.40 16.11
C ASN A 108 -4.63 -8.10 16.61
N LYS A 109 -3.55 -7.35 16.85
CA LYS A 109 -2.25 -7.93 17.25
C LYS A 109 -2.25 -8.51 18.66
N ASN A 110 -3.22 -8.17 19.51
CA ASN A 110 -3.34 -8.75 20.86
C ASN A 110 -3.82 -10.20 20.80
N SER A 111 -4.77 -10.50 19.91
CA SER A 111 -5.31 -11.85 19.75
C SER A 111 -4.62 -12.65 18.64
N GLY A 112 -3.93 -11.97 17.72
CA GLY A 112 -3.36 -12.57 16.52
C GLY A 112 -4.40 -12.94 15.46
N LYS A 113 -5.64 -12.47 15.61
CA LYS A 113 -6.74 -12.76 14.67
C LYS A 113 -6.87 -11.67 13.61
N GLY A 114 -7.17 -12.11 12.39
CA GLY A 114 -7.57 -11.24 11.29
C GLY A 114 -8.99 -11.53 10.83
N LEU A 115 -9.70 -10.51 10.35
CA LEU A 115 -11.00 -10.62 9.71
C LEU A 115 -10.91 -10.08 8.29
N TYR A 116 -11.23 -10.91 7.31
CA TYR A 116 -11.33 -10.53 5.91
C TYR A 116 -12.78 -10.41 5.47
N LEU A 117 -13.11 -9.28 4.83
CA LEU A 117 -14.44 -8.94 4.35
C LEU A 117 -14.42 -8.60 2.86
N GLU A 118 -15.32 -9.20 2.08
CA GLU A 118 -15.68 -8.74 0.74
C GLU A 118 -17.18 -8.42 0.72
N PRO A 119 -17.59 -7.19 0.34
CA PRO A 119 -19.01 -6.84 0.25
C PRO A 119 -19.77 -7.74 -0.73
N ASP A 120 -21.05 -7.99 -0.46
CA ASP A 120 -21.93 -8.58 -1.47
C ASP A 120 -22.15 -7.56 -2.61
N THR A 121 -22.03 -8.02 -3.87
CA THR A 121 -22.24 -7.17 -5.03
C THR A 121 -23.66 -6.61 -5.11
N ALA A 122 -24.64 -7.29 -4.51
CA ALA A 122 -26.01 -6.82 -4.39
C ALA A 122 -26.13 -5.57 -3.50
N PHE A 123 -25.20 -5.34 -2.56
CA PHE A 123 -25.19 -4.14 -1.72
C PHE A 123 -25.09 -2.86 -2.57
N TYR A 124 -24.40 -2.94 -3.72
CA TYR A 124 -24.16 -1.81 -4.59
C TYR A 124 -25.33 -1.42 -5.49
N SER A 125 -26.35 -2.28 -5.63
CA SER A 125 -27.45 -2.07 -6.58
C SER A 125 -28.84 -2.07 -5.95
N ARG A 126 -28.98 -2.52 -4.70
CA ARG A 126 -30.25 -2.47 -3.94
C ARG A 126 -30.72 -1.05 -3.67
N SER A 127 -32.04 -0.87 -3.48
CA SER A 127 -32.60 0.41 -3.04
C SER A 127 -32.26 0.68 -1.56
N GLU A 128 -32.27 1.95 -1.14
CA GLU A 128 -32.05 2.31 0.27
C GLU A 128 -33.05 1.64 1.23
N SER A 129 -34.32 1.51 0.80
CA SER A 129 -35.33 0.76 1.56
C SER A 129 -34.95 -0.71 1.73
N ASP A 130 -34.40 -1.35 0.69
CA ASP A 130 -33.96 -2.74 0.79
C ASP A 130 -32.73 -2.86 1.70
N LEU A 131 -31.77 -1.94 1.60
CA LEU A 131 -30.57 -1.92 2.43
C LEU A 131 -30.89 -1.79 3.93
N SER A 132 -31.91 -1.01 4.28
CA SER A 132 -32.35 -0.86 5.67
C SER A 132 -32.82 -2.17 6.33
N THR A 133 -33.14 -3.19 5.53
CA THR A 133 -33.56 -4.52 6.01
C THR A 133 -32.41 -5.52 6.14
N ILE A 134 -31.24 -5.21 5.57
CA ILE A 134 -30.08 -6.11 5.58
C ILE A 134 -29.34 -5.96 6.90
N THR A 135 -29.13 -7.09 7.56
CA THR A 135 -28.32 -7.14 8.78
C THR A 135 -26.86 -6.81 8.48
N ILE A 136 -26.10 -6.40 9.51
CA ILE A 136 -24.65 -6.17 9.35
C ILE A 136 -23.95 -7.44 8.83
N SER A 137 -24.34 -8.62 9.33
CA SER A 137 -23.76 -9.90 8.91
C SER A 137 -24.03 -10.25 7.45
N ASP A 138 -25.19 -9.88 6.90
CA ASP A 138 -25.58 -10.17 5.51
C ASP A 138 -25.01 -9.15 4.50
N THR A 139 -24.21 -8.19 4.96
CA THR A 139 -23.59 -7.15 4.11
C THR A 139 -22.44 -7.71 3.27
N PHE A 140 -21.80 -8.79 3.72
CA PHE A 140 -20.57 -9.31 3.13
C PHE A 140 -20.77 -10.69 2.52
N SER A 141 -20.35 -10.85 1.26
CA SER A 141 -20.31 -12.15 0.58
C SER A 141 -19.16 -13.03 1.07
N LYS A 142 -18.12 -12.42 1.64
CA LYS A 142 -17.10 -13.12 2.43
C LYS A 142 -16.96 -12.46 3.79
N ASN A 143 -17.04 -13.28 4.84
CA ASN A 143 -16.73 -12.92 6.21
C ASN A 143 -15.89 -14.06 6.80
N VAL A 144 -14.59 -13.85 6.90
CA VAL A 144 -13.62 -14.91 7.19
C VAL A 144 -12.68 -14.47 8.29
N VAL A 145 -12.77 -15.14 9.45
CA VAL A 145 -11.82 -14.98 10.55
C VAL A 145 -10.67 -15.98 10.39
N VAL A 146 -9.44 -15.48 10.44
CA VAL A 146 -8.19 -16.25 10.31
C VAL A 146 -7.23 -15.98 11.47
N THR A 147 -6.21 -16.84 11.59
CA THR A 147 -5.06 -16.55 12.45
C THR A 147 -4.03 -15.80 11.61
N GLY A 148 -3.86 -14.51 11.85
CA GLY A 148 -2.94 -13.65 11.09
C GLY A 148 -1.57 -13.49 11.74
N ASP A 149 -1.37 -13.93 12.98
CA ASP A 149 -0.08 -13.82 13.67
C ASP A 149 0.95 -14.81 13.11
N LEU A 150 2.10 -14.28 12.69
CA LEU A 150 3.15 -15.06 12.07
C LEU A 150 3.72 -16.13 13.00
N ASN A 151 3.90 -15.85 14.29
CA ASN A 151 4.46 -16.82 15.23
C ASN A 151 3.50 -17.98 15.46
N GLN A 152 2.20 -17.72 15.55
CA GLN A 152 1.18 -18.76 15.64
C GLN A 152 1.14 -19.63 14.37
N MET A 153 1.23 -19.01 13.19
CA MET A 153 1.29 -19.73 11.91
C MET A 153 2.56 -20.58 11.76
N LEU A 154 3.71 -20.09 12.23
CA LEU A 154 4.98 -20.83 12.21
C LEU A 154 4.99 -21.98 13.23
N ALA A 155 4.38 -21.78 14.39
CA ALA A 155 4.26 -22.83 15.41
C ALA A 155 3.31 -23.96 14.98
N ASN A 156 2.34 -23.66 14.10
CA ASN A 156 1.43 -24.65 13.53
C ASN A 156 1.19 -24.42 12.03
N PRO A 157 1.99 -25.05 11.14
CA PRO A 157 1.89 -24.85 9.70
C PRO A 157 0.50 -25.12 9.10
N GLU A 158 -0.31 -26.02 9.69
CA GLU A 158 -1.68 -26.28 9.21
C GLU A 158 -2.58 -25.04 9.36
N ILE A 159 -2.38 -24.25 10.43
CA ILE A 159 -3.06 -22.96 10.63
C ILE A 159 -2.59 -21.95 9.58
N GLY A 160 -1.29 -21.95 9.27
CA GLY A 160 -0.71 -21.14 8.20
C GLY A 160 -1.36 -21.44 6.85
N ASP A 161 -1.34 -22.71 6.43
CA ASP A 161 -1.90 -23.17 5.16
C ASP A 161 -3.40 -22.85 5.06
N LYS A 162 -4.15 -23.07 6.15
CA LYS A 162 -5.57 -22.71 6.22
C LYS A 162 -5.78 -21.21 6.03
N THR A 163 -5.01 -20.37 6.73
CA THR A 163 -5.09 -18.91 6.61
C THR A 163 -4.81 -18.45 5.18
N MET A 164 -3.75 -18.96 4.57
CA MET A 164 -3.40 -18.61 3.19
C MET A 164 -4.47 -19.03 2.19
N LYS A 165 -5.06 -20.23 2.38
CA LYS A 165 -6.16 -20.73 1.56
C LYS A 165 -7.42 -19.88 1.69
N ASP A 166 -7.79 -19.54 2.93
CA ASP A 166 -9.01 -18.78 3.23
C ASP A 166 -8.94 -17.34 2.69
N LEU A 167 -7.75 -16.70 2.75
CA LEU A 167 -7.51 -15.37 2.19
C LEU A 167 -7.29 -15.39 0.66
N GLY A 168 -6.89 -16.53 0.10
CA GLY A 168 -6.64 -16.71 -1.32
C GLY A 168 -5.68 -15.67 -1.90
N SER A 169 -6.10 -14.97 -2.97
CA SER A 169 -5.28 -13.96 -3.65
C SER A 169 -4.95 -12.73 -2.79
N ASN A 170 -5.60 -12.55 -1.64
CA ASN A 170 -5.37 -11.41 -0.74
C ASN A 170 -4.51 -11.79 0.47
N SER A 171 -3.95 -13.00 0.51
CA SER A 171 -3.09 -13.46 1.59
C SER A 171 -1.84 -12.59 1.83
N GLY A 172 -1.43 -11.76 0.87
CA GLY A 172 -0.37 -10.75 1.05
C GLY A 172 -0.60 -9.77 2.21
N VAL A 173 -1.84 -9.57 2.65
CA VAL A 173 -2.18 -8.74 3.82
C VAL A 173 -1.51 -9.23 5.11
N VAL A 174 -1.27 -10.54 5.24
CA VAL A 174 -0.64 -11.14 6.43
C VAL A 174 0.77 -10.59 6.62
N ALA A 175 1.56 -10.51 5.55
CA ALA A 175 2.93 -9.97 5.64
C ALA A 175 2.91 -8.49 6.07
N ILE A 176 1.97 -7.71 5.54
CA ILE A 176 1.82 -6.28 5.86
C ILE A 176 1.45 -6.09 7.33
N THR A 177 0.43 -6.79 7.83
CA THR A 177 -0.04 -6.62 9.22
C THR A 177 0.96 -7.13 10.24
N ASN A 178 1.76 -8.16 9.92
CA ASN A 178 2.85 -8.60 10.79
C ASN A 178 3.98 -7.56 10.82
N ALA A 179 4.37 -6.97 9.67
CA ALA A 179 5.35 -5.89 9.67
C ALA A 179 4.88 -4.71 10.53
N TRP A 180 3.62 -4.31 10.38
CA TRP A 180 3.00 -3.28 11.22
C TRP A 180 3.01 -3.65 12.71
N ALA A 181 2.60 -4.88 13.06
CA ALA A 181 2.55 -5.34 14.44
C ALA A 181 3.94 -5.39 15.11
N HIS A 182 4.99 -5.62 14.31
CA HIS A 182 6.40 -5.58 14.73
C HIS A 182 7.06 -4.20 14.62
N GLY A 183 6.28 -3.14 14.37
CA GLY A 183 6.76 -1.76 14.45
C GLY A 183 7.40 -1.24 13.17
N ALA A 184 6.98 -1.73 11.99
CA ALA A 184 7.39 -1.14 10.71
C ALA A 184 7.14 0.38 10.72
N PRO A 185 8.14 1.20 10.34
CA PRO A 185 8.01 2.65 10.36
C PRO A 185 7.01 3.13 9.30
N TYR A 186 6.44 4.31 9.55
CA TYR A 186 5.36 4.86 8.73
C TYR A 186 5.74 5.04 7.24
N ASP A 187 6.97 5.45 6.96
CA ASP A 187 7.49 5.61 5.59
C ASP A 187 7.66 4.26 4.87
N MET A 188 8.05 3.20 5.58
CA MET A 188 8.04 1.83 5.08
C MET A 188 6.62 1.35 4.77
N MET A 189 5.69 1.55 5.71
CA MET A 189 4.27 1.20 5.50
C MET A 189 3.70 1.91 4.26
N THR A 190 4.05 3.18 4.09
CA THR A 190 3.66 3.97 2.92
C THR A 190 4.21 3.38 1.61
N ALA A 191 5.48 2.96 1.57
CA ALA A 191 6.07 2.27 0.42
C ALA A 191 5.39 0.92 0.12
N VAL A 192 5.10 0.14 1.16
CA VAL A 192 4.37 -1.13 1.05
C VAL A 192 2.96 -0.91 0.50
N MET A 193 2.27 0.16 0.90
CA MET A 193 0.94 0.48 0.39
C MET A 193 0.94 0.82 -1.09
N LEU A 194 2.01 1.45 -1.60
CA LEU A 194 2.18 1.65 -3.04
C LEU A 194 2.44 0.31 -3.77
N HIS A 195 3.32 -0.52 -3.21
CA HIS A 195 3.72 -1.78 -3.84
C HIS A 195 2.63 -2.85 -3.81
N ASP A 196 1.65 -2.74 -2.91
CA ASP A 196 0.49 -3.62 -2.69
C ASP A 196 0.71 -4.88 -1.82
N HIS A 197 1.96 -5.23 -1.53
CA HIS A 197 2.31 -6.31 -0.62
C HIS A 197 3.68 -6.09 0.01
N PHE A 198 3.97 -6.79 1.11
CA PHE A 198 5.28 -6.75 1.74
C PHE A 198 6.11 -7.97 1.37
N CYS A 199 7.20 -7.77 0.63
CA CYS A 199 8.10 -8.83 0.17
C CYS A 199 9.58 -8.49 0.42
N PRO A 200 10.50 -9.46 0.35
CA PRO A 200 11.94 -9.21 0.49
C PRO A 200 12.48 -8.15 -0.47
N GLY A 201 11.89 -8.03 -1.66
CA GLY A 201 12.27 -7.00 -2.63
C GLY A 201 11.97 -5.57 -2.13
N VAL A 202 10.83 -5.35 -1.46
CA VAL A 202 10.48 -4.04 -0.88
C VAL A 202 11.32 -3.75 0.35
N SER A 203 11.48 -4.72 1.26
CA SER A 203 12.30 -4.53 2.47
C SER A 203 13.76 -4.22 2.10
N SER A 204 14.34 -4.93 1.13
CA SER A 204 15.68 -4.64 0.63
C SER A 204 15.78 -3.22 0.04
N GLY A 205 14.78 -2.75 -0.69
CA GLY A 205 14.73 -1.37 -1.18
C GLY A 205 14.73 -0.33 -0.07
N TYR A 206 13.96 -0.56 0.99
CA TYR A 206 13.92 0.32 2.16
C TYR A 206 15.28 0.34 2.88
N ILE A 207 15.89 -0.83 3.10
CA ILE A 207 17.23 -0.93 3.71
C ILE A 207 18.28 -0.20 2.87
N LEU A 208 18.27 -0.39 1.54
CA LEU A 208 19.17 0.29 0.62
C LEU A 208 18.97 1.82 0.68
N ALA A 209 17.72 2.28 0.72
CA ALA A 209 17.41 3.69 0.82
C ALA A 209 17.95 4.29 2.13
N LYS A 210 17.69 3.66 3.29
CA LYS A 210 18.20 4.13 4.58
C LYS A 210 19.73 4.12 4.65
N TYR A 211 20.38 3.12 4.06
CA TYR A 211 21.83 3.08 3.97
C TYR A 211 22.39 4.24 3.11
N VAL A 212 21.74 4.56 1.99
CA VAL A 212 22.09 5.70 1.15
C VAL A 212 21.90 7.03 1.88
N GLU A 213 20.78 7.18 2.60
CA GLU A 213 20.50 8.37 3.43
C GLU A 213 21.59 8.57 4.50
N GLU A 214 22.04 7.48 5.14
CA GLU A 214 23.10 7.53 6.15
C GLU A 214 24.46 7.91 5.55
N LYS A 215 24.84 7.31 4.40
CA LYS A 215 26.17 7.47 3.82
C LYS A 215 26.32 8.67 2.88
N MET A 216 25.22 9.12 2.28
CA MET A 216 25.16 10.26 1.35
C MET A 216 23.99 11.18 1.74
N PRO A 217 24.01 11.79 2.94
CA PRO A 217 22.89 12.61 3.40
C PRO A 217 22.63 13.80 2.46
N ILE A 218 21.36 14.10 2.24
CA ILE A 218 20.95 15.28 1.45
C ILE A 218 21.36 16.55 2.19
N THR A 219 21.94 17.49 1.44
CA THR A 219 22.14 18.88 1.83
C THR A 219 21.39 19.78 0.85
N ASP A 220 21.19 21.04 1.19
CA ASP A 220 20.56 22.03 0.30
C ASP A 220 21.15 21.98 -1.11
N GLY A 221 20.28 22.05 -2.12
CA GLY A 221 20.63 22.02 -3.54
C GLY A 221 20.87 20.63 -4.15
N LYS A 222 20.79 19.54 -3.37
CA LYS A 222 21.02 18.17 -3.84
C LYS A 222 19.77 17.29 -3.84
N SER A 223 19.79 16.27 -4.68
CA SER A 223 18.74 15.24 -4.76
C SER A 223 19.32 13.85 -4.99
N TYR A 224 18.55 12.80 -4.72
CA TYR A 224 18.92 11.46 -5.14
C TYR A 224 18.55 11.23 -6.61
N VAL A 225 19.40 10.45 -7.29
CA VAL A 225 19.12 9.84 -8.58
C VAL A 225 19.49 8.36 -8.47
N VAL A 226 18.64 7.47 -9.00
CA VAL A 226 18.84 6.02 -8.94
C VAL A 226 18.92 5.44 -10.35
N ILE A 227 20.00 4.71 -10.61
CA ILE A 227 20.10 3.81 -11.75
C ILE A 227 19.79 2.40 -11.25
N SER A 228 18.56 1.98 -11.50
CA SER A 228 18.00 0.70 -11.08
C SER A 228 18.44 -0.40 -12.04
N SER A 229 19.54 -1.07 -11.70
CA SER A 229 20.14 -2.14 -12.50
C SER A 229 20.72 -3.23 -11.58
N PRO A 230 20.04 -4.39 -11.45
CA PRO A 230 18.79 -4.77 -12.08
C PRO A 230 17.56 -4.12 -11.41
N THR A 231 16.40 -4.28 -12.03
CA THR A 231 15.11 -3.79 -11.54
C THR A 231 14.40 -4.88 -10.74
N TRP A 232 13.84 -4.55 -9.58
CA TRP A 232 12.93 -5.41 -8.79
C TRP A 232 12.07 -4.55 -7.84
N CYS A 233 11.28 -5.18 -6.97
CA CYS A 233 10.37 -4.49 -6.03
C CYS A 233 10.98 -3.35 -5.19
N LYS A 234 12.32 -3.27 -5.04
CA LYS A 234 12.98 -2.14 -4.39
C LYS A 234 12.64 -0.79 -5.02
N ASP A 235 12.33 -0.82 -6.31
CA ASP A 235 12.19 0.37 -7.13
C ASP A 235 10.92 1.16 -6.81
N ASP A 236 9.93 0.53 -6.15
CA ASP A 236 8.70 1.18 -5.69
C ASP A 236 8.86 1.89 -4.34
N VAL A 237 10.01 1.72 -3.68
CA VAL A 237 10.36 2.43 -2.43
C VAL A 237 10.74 3.88 -2.72
N PHE A 238 11.50 4.13 -3.79
CA PHE A 238 12.04 5.46 -4.09
C PHE A 238 11.00 6.53 -4.46
N PRO A 239 9.89 6.21 -5.17
CA PRO A 239 8.78 7.13 -5.33
C PRO A 239 8.21 7.64 -4.00
N MET A 240 8.15 6.78 -2.97
CA MET A 240 7.57 7.16 -1.68
C MET A 240 8.56 7.89 -0.77
N LEU A 241 9.82 7.46 -0.71
CA LEU A 241 10.80 8.10 0.19
C LEU A 241 11.47 9.34 -0.42
N TRP A 242 11.75 9.32 -1.72
CA TRP A 242 12.60 10.32 -2.38
C TRP A 242 11.89 11.07 -3.50
N ASP A 243 10.58 10.88 -3.66
CA ASP A 243 9.77 11.49 -4.72
C ASP A 243 10.25 11.16 -6.15
N LEU A 244 10.94 10.04 -6.32
CA LEU A 244 11.54 9.62 -7.60
C LEU A 244 10.55 8.83 -8.45
N THR A 245 9.45 9.46 -8.83
CA THR A 245 8.48 8.83 -9.75
C THR A 245 9.01 8.83 -11.20
N PRO A 246 8.61 7.88 -12.06
CA PRO A 246 8.99 7.90 -13.48
C PRO A 246 8.65 9.22 -14.20
N GLY A 247 7.56 9.89 -13.80
CA GLY A 247 7.15 11.18 -14.37
C GLY A 247 7.95 12.38 -13.87
N LYS A 248 8.60 12.28 -12.70
CA LYS A 248 9.42 13.34 -12.10
C LYS A 248 10.90 13.24 -12.45
N SER A 249 11.30 12.22 -13.23
CA SER A 249 12.70 11.87 -13.50
C SER A 249 13.46 11.47 -12.22
N GLY A 250 14.74 11.11 -12.35
CA GLY A 250 15.58 10.73 -11.22
C GLY A 250 15.61 9.24 -10.89
N GLN A 251 14.74 8.42 -11.49
CA GLN A 251 14.89 6.98 -11.50
C GLN A 251 15.01 6.45 -12.93
N TYR A 252 16.12 5.79 -13.23
CA TYR A 252 16.41 5.22 -14.55
C TYR A 252 16.54 3.71 -14.41
N ARG A 253 15.73 2.96 -15.17
CA ARG A 253 15.73 1.49 -15.13
C ARG A 253 16.48 0.95 -16.34
N TYR A 254 17.49 0.13 -16.07
CA TYR A 254 18.23 -0.58 -17.10
C TYR A 254 18.25 -2.07 -16.74
N ALA A 255 17.66 -2.88 -17.61
CA ALA A 255 17.79 -4.33 -17.49
C ALA A 255 19.23 -4.73 -17.81
N ILE A 256 19.78 -5.63 -17.01
CA ILE A 256 21.05 -6.31 -17.28
C ILE A 256 20.79 -7.82 -17.36
N SER A 257 21.50 -8.48 -18.27
CA SER A 257 21.31 -9.92 -18.49
C SER A 257 21.63 -10.72 -17.23
N ASP A 258 21.00 -11.89 -17.07
CA ASP A 258 21.29 -12.77 -15.94
C ASP A 258 22.77 -13.17 -15.91
N ALA A 259 23.38 -13.40 -17.08
CA ALA A 259 24.81 -13.68 -17.20
C ALA A 259 25.69 -12.52 -16.70
N ASP A 260 25.29 -11.28 -16.91
CA ASP A 260 26.04 -10.12 -16.39
C ASP A 260 25.78 -9.91 -14.90
N GLN A 261 24.55 -10.16 -14.41
CA GLN A 261 24.26 -10.17 -12.98
C GLN A 261 25.12 -11.21 -12.25
N GLU A 262 25.24 -12.43 -12.78
CA GLU A 262 26.08 -13.49 -12.24
C GLU A 262 27.56 -13.10 -12.23
N LYS A 263 28.08 -12.55 -13.33
CA LYS A 263 29.48 -12.06 -13.39
C LYS A 263 29.75 -10.97 -12.35
N LEU A 264 28.82 -10.02 -12.19
CA LEU A 264 28.93 -8.96 -11.19
C LEU A 264 28.87 -9.53 -9.77
N ALA A 265 27.96 -10.48 -9.54
CA ALA A 265 27.83 -11.15 -8.24
C ALA A 265 29.09 -11.92 -7.87
N LEU A 266 29.68 -12.67 -8.82
CA LEU A 266 30.95 -13.37 -8.63
C LEU A 266 32.11 -12.41 -8.37
N LYS A 267 32.16 -11.30 -9.12
CA LYS A 267 33.25 -10.31 -9.00
C LYS A 267 33.22 -9.57 -7.66
N TYR A 268 32.04 -9.19 -7.18
CA TYR A 268 31.89 -8.34 -6.00
C TYR A 268 31.41 -9.09 -4.75
N GLY A 269 31.12 -10.39 -4.86
CA GLY A 269 30.64 -11.21 -3.74
C GLY A 269 29.25 -10.80 -3.23
N THR A 270 28.46 -10.08 -4.04
CA THR A 270 27.12 -9.61 -3.70
C THR A 270 26.31 -9.36 -4.96
N ARG A 271 25.00 -9.60 -4.92
CA ARG A 271 24.12 -9.35 -6.07
C ARG A 271 24.03 -7.84 -6.31
N PRO A 272 24.22 -7.31 -7.54
CA PRO A 272 24.08 -5.89 -7.80
C PRO A 272 22.68 -5.38 -7.43
N ALA A 273 22.60 -4.20 -6.82
CA ALA A 273 21.36 -3.59 -6.31
C ALA A 273 21.14 -2.15 -6.81
N GLY A 274 21.90 -1.74 -7.81
CA GLY A 274 21.79 -0.43 -8.46
C GLY A 274 22.88 0.55 -8.07
N ILE A 275 22.80 1.72 -8.69
CA ILE A 275 23.70 2.85 -8.50
C ILE A 275 22.88 4.01 -7.96
N TYR A 276 23.32 4.58 -6.85
CA TYR A 276 22.67 5.66 -6.14
C TYR A 276 23.56 6.88 -6.23
N ILE A 277 23.01 8.00 -6.67
CA ILE A 277 23.77 9.20 -7.00
C ILE A 277 23.21 10.34 -6.18
N LEU A 278 24.06 10.97 -5.37
CA LEU A 278 23.77 12.27 -4.78
C LEU A 278 24.12 13.34 -5.83
N TRP A 279 23.10 13.92 -6.44
CA TRP A 279 23.22 14.85 -7.56
C TRP A 279 23.15 16.30 -7.09
N ASP A 280 24.11 17.11 -7.52
CA ASP A 280 24.14 18.55 -7.34
C ASP A 280 23.65 19.23 -8.63
N ASN A 281 22.50 19.90 -8.54
CA ASN A 281 21.87 20.50 -9.71
C ASN A 281 22.52 21.82 -10.14
N GLU A 282 23.23 22.52 -9.24
CA GLU A 282 23.92 23.76 -9.58
C GLU A 282 25.26 23.46 -10.24
N ALA A 283 26.07 22.60 -9.62
CA ALA A 283 27.38 22.20 -10.12
C ALA A 283 27.31 21.24 -11.31
N LYS A 284 26.16 20.58 -11.53
CA LYS A 284 25.97 19.53 -12.54
C LYS A 284 26.92 18.35 -12.35
N THR A 285 27.13 17.95 -11.10
CA THR A 285 28.01 16.84 -10.70
C THR A 285 27.27 15.89 -9.77
N GLY A 286 27.66 14.62 -9.75
CA GLY A 286 27.10 13.63 -8.82
C GLY A 286 28.18 12.78 -8.16
N HIS A 287 27.95 12.42 -6.90
CA HIS A 287 28.71 11.38 -6.21
C HIS A 287 27.92 10.07 -6.25
N ALA A 288 28.50 9.02 -6.80
CA ALA A 288 27.82 7.75 -7.03
C ALA A 288 28.28 6.66 -6.06
N MET A 289 27.33 5.91 -5.55
CA MET A 289 27.50 4.72 -4.72
C MET A 289 26.91 3.52 -5.43
N LEU A 290 27.72 2.48 -5.62
CA LEU A 290 27.28 1.21 -6.19
C LEU A 290 26.99 0.26 -5.04
N LEU A 291 25.76 -0.25 -4.96
CA LEU A 291 25.35 -1.15 -3.90
C LEU A 291 25.04 -2.54 -4.46
N GLY A 292 25.25 -3.53 -3.60
CA GLY A 292 24.73 -4.87 -3.77
C GLY A 292 23.93 -5.29 -2.56
N PHE A 293 23.15 -6.37 -2.69
CA PHE A 293 22.29 -6.88 -1.63
C PHE A 293 22.42 -8.40 -1.50
N ARG A 294 22.44 -8.89 -0.25
CA ARG A 294 22.50 -10.32 0.07
C ARG A 294 21.21 -10.71 0.78
N PHE A 295 20.33 -11.41 0.08
CA PHE A 295 19.05 -11.85 0.65
C PHE A 295 19.25 -12.97 1.69
N ASP A 296 20.21 -13.86 1.47
CA ASP A 296 20.40 -15.06 2.30
C ASP A 296 21.07 -14.79 3.67
N GLU A 297 21.56 -13.57 3.89
CA GLU A 297 22.17 -13.12 5.15
C GLU A 297 21.27 -12.12 5.92
N SER A 298 20.04 -11.89 5.43
CA SER A 298 19.13 -10.85 5.94
C SER A 298 17.97 -11.36 6.82
N ALA A 299 18.09 -12.58 7.33
CA ALA A 299 17.17 -13.21 8.28
C ALA A 299 17.78 -13.28 9.69
#